data_AF-A0AAP6A5Z2-F1
#
_entry.id   AF-A0AAP6A5Z2-F1
#
_cell.length_a   1.000
_cell.length_b   1.000
_cell.length_c   1.000
_cell.angle_alpha   90.00
_cell.angle_beta   90.00
_cell.angle_gamma   90.00
#
_symmetry.space_group_name_H-M   'P 1'
#
loop_
_entity.id
_entity.type
_entity.pdbx_description
1 polymer ?
#
loop_
_entity_poly.entity_id
_entity_poly.type
_entity_poly.pdbx_seq_one_letter_code
_entity_poly.pdbx_strand_id
1 'polypeptide(L)'
;MTKEKSTVPRLRFPGFTDAWKQRKLGEVADFSIKTNSLSRDKLSSYFYEVQNIHYGDILTKYDAILDVCNKELPSIIGSTISDFADALLSEGDIVFADAAEDSTVGKAIEVRNFKGKNVVSGLHTIVARPKVSYAPYYLGYLINSTAYHNQILPLMQGTKVSSISKANLKSTTVVFPTLPEQEAIGSFFSDLDQLITLHQRK
;
A
#
# COMPACT_ATOMS: atom_id res chain seq x y z
N MET A 1 -15.70 25.01 -18.05
CA MET A 1 -14.26 25.32 -18.23
C MET A 1 -13.45 24.20 -17.59
N THR A 2 -12.96 23.28 -18.40
CA THR A 2 -12.12 22.16 -17.98
C THR A 2 -10.76 22.71 -17.56
N LYS A 3 -10.44 22.70 -16.26
CA LYS A 3 -9.06 22.85 -15.80
C LYS A 3 -8.26 21.71 -16.43
N GLU A 4 -7.43 22.01 -17.42
CA GLU A 4 -6.41 21.06 -17.86
C GLU A 4 -5.60 20.66 -16.62
N LYS A 5 -5.74 19.39 -16.20
CA LYS A 5 -4.91 18.85 -15.12
C LYS A 5 -3.48 18.84 -15.66
N SER A 6 -2.68 19.82 -15.24
CA SER A 6 -1.25 19.86 -15.55
C SER A 6 -0.63 18.52 -15.22
N THR A 7 -0.08 17.86 -16.24
CA THR A 7 0.69 16.61 -16.12
C THR A 7 2.11 16.86 -15.62
N VAL A 8 2.45 18.13 -15.37
CA VAL A 8 3.69 18.58 -14.74
C VAL A 8 3.36 19.04 -13.32
N PRO A 9 4.00 18.47 -12.28
CA PRO A 9 3.79 18.88 -10.90
C PRO A 9 4.33 20.29 -10.66
N ARG A 10 3.75 21.02 -9.69
CA ARG A 10 4.19 22.37 -9.32
C ARG A 10 5.54 22.40 -8.61
N LEU A 11 5.81 21.37 -7.82
CA LEU A 11 7.09 21.14 -7.14
C LEU A 11 7.69 19.87 -7.73
N ARG A 12 8.95 19.95 -8.16
CA ARG A 12 9.65 18.86 -8.84
C ARG A 12 11.13 18.93 -8.53
N PHE A 13 11.78 17.79 -8.47
CA PHE A 13 13.24 17.75 -8.38
C PHE A 13 13.87 18.37 -9.64
N PRO A 14 14.98 19.12 -9.50
CA PRO A 14 15.70 19.65 -10.64
C PRO A 14 16.13 18.54 -11.61
N GLY A 15 16.09 18.84 -12.92
CA GLY A 15 16.52 17.90 -13.97
C GLY A 15 15.43 17.02 -14.57
N PHE A 16 14.20 17.04 -14.03
CA PHE A 16 13.06 16.33 -14.63
C PHE A 16 12.11 17.29 -15.34
N THR A 17 11.88 17.08 -16.62
CA THR A 17 11.05 17.96 -17.47
C THR A 17 9.87 17.25 -18.12
N ASP A 18 9.95 15.93 -18.30
CA ASP A 18 8.94 15.15 -19.01
C ASP A 18 7.58 15.16 -18.29
N ALA A 19 6.48 15.20 -19.03
CA ALA A 19 5.15 15.07 -18.45
C ALA A 19 4.95 13.68 -17.81
N TRP A 20 4.32 13.63 -16.63
CA TRP A 20 3.96 12.36 -16.02
C TRP A 20 2.84 11.67 -16.81
N LYS A 21 3.03 10.38 -17.09
CA LYS A 21 2.00 9.56 -17.73
C LYS A 21 0.94 9.19 -16.69
N GLN A 22 -0.31 9.08 -17.12
CA GLN A 22 -1.40 8.58 -16.27
C GLN A 22 -1.85 7.21 -16.76
N ARG A 23 -2.13 6.30 -15.83
CA ARG A 23 -2.64 4.94 -16.10
C ARG A 23 -3.69 4.59 -15.08
N LYS A 24 -4.64 3.72 -15.44
CA LYS A 24 -5.56 3.15 -14.46
C LYS A 24 -4.81 2.16 -13.59
N LEU A 25 -5.08 2.13 -12.28
CA LEU A 25 -4.41 1.20 -11.38
C LEU A 25 -4.64 -0.26 -11.82
N GLY A 26 -5.84 -0.60 -12.31
CA GLY A 26 -6.14 -1.93 -12.84
C GLY A 26 -5.34 -2.32 -14.09
N GLU A 27 -4.81 -1.36 -14.85
CA GLU A 27 -3.96 -1.63 -16.01
C GLU A 27 -2.54 -2.01 -15.59
N VAL A 28 -2.05 -1.44 -14.49
CA VAL A 28 -0.63 -1.55 -14.07
C VAL A 28 -0.41 -2.43 -12.84
N ALA A 29 -1.47 -2.89 -12.17
CA ALA A 29 -1.38 -3.83 -11.06
C ALA A 29 -2.28 -5.07 -11.29
N ASP A 30 -1.85 -6.20 -10.76
CA ASP A 30 -2.63 -7.41 -10.61
C ASP A 30 -3.34 -7.40 -9.25
N PHE A 31 -4.60 -7.76 -9.28
CA PHE A 31 -5.47 -7.85 -8.11
C PHE A 31 -5.98 -9.29 -7.92
N SER A 32 -5.33 -10.29 -8.50
CA SER A 32 -5.73 -11.70 -8.37
C SER A 32 -5.31 -12.33 -7.04
N ILE A 33 -4.34 -11.71 -6.34
CA ILE A 33 -3.80 -12.19 -5.07
C ILE A 33 -4.93 -12.27 -4.04
N LYS A 34 -5.06 -13.44 -3.41
CA LYS A 34 -6.10 -13.71 -2.42
C LYS A 34 -5.73 -13.13 -1.06
N THR A 35 -6.75 -12.81 -0.29
CA THR A 35 -6.65 -12.41 1.11
C THR A 35 -7.47 -13.37 1.95
N ASN A 36 -7.04 -13.64 3.17
CA ASN A 36 -7.78 -14.52 4.07
C ASN A 36 -8.88 -13.76 4.82
N SER A 37 -9.81 -14.48 5.44
CA SER A 37 -10.92 -13.92 6.23
C SER A 37 -10.72 -14.11 7.74
N LEU A 38 -9.48 -14.34 8.19
CA LEU A 38 -9.19 -14.61 9.59
C LEU A 38 -9.39 -13.36 10.44
N SER A 39 -10.13 -13.52 11.54
CA SER A 39 -10.29 -12.52 12.59
C SER A 39 -9.08 -12.51 13.53
N ARG A 40 -8.98 -11.45 14.35
CA ARG A 40 -7.84 -11.23 15.27
C ARG A 40 -7.64 -12.36 16.30
N ASP A 41 -8.66 -13.12 16.66
CA ASP A 41 -8.56 -14.27 17.57
C ASP A 41 -7.73 -15.44 16.98
N LYS A 42 -7.54 -15.47 15.66
CA LYS A 42 -6.69 -16.45 14.97
C LYS A 42 -5.23 -15.99 14.85
N LEU A 43 -4.92 -14.79 15.34
CA LEU A 43 -3.61 -14.18 15.26
C LEU A 43 -2.92 -14.22 16.63
N SER A 44 -1.61 -14.41 16.61
CA SER A 44 -0.78 -14.49 17.82
C SER A 44 0.46 -13.61 17.72
N SER A 45 0.93 -13.13 18.86
CA SER A 45 2.26 -12.52 18.97
C SER A 45 3.39 -13.55 18.95
N TYR A 46 3.08 -14.83 19.23
CA TYR A 46 4.05 -15.91 19.06
C TYR A 46 4.33 -16.14 17.58
N PHE A 47 5.56 -16.56 17.28
CA PHE A 47 5.98 -16.84 15.92
C PHE A 47 5.35 -18.15 15.41
N TYR A 48 4.69 -18.05 14.26
CA TYR A 48 4.27 -19.16 13.42
C TYR A 48 4.77 -18.92 12.00
N GLU A 49 4.72 -19.94 11.14
CA GLU A 49 5.37 -19.93 9.82
C GLU A 49 4.87 -18.80 8.90
N VAL A 50 3.60 -18.40 9.04
CA VAL A 50 2.96 -17.36 8.23
C VAL A 50 2.52 -16.18 9.10
N GLN A 51 2.97 -14.99 8.72
CA GLN A 51 2.60 -13.71 9.32
C GLN A 51 1.44 -13.06 8.56
N ASN A 52 0.63 -12.27 9.26
CA ASN A 52 -0.57 -11.68 8.70
C ASN A 52 -0.64 -10.17 8.90
N ILE A 53 -0.91 -9.45 7.81
CA ILE A 53 -1.23 -8.03 7.83
C ILE A 53 -2.73 -7.86 8.01
N HIS A 54 -3.13 -7.18 9.09
CA HIS A 54 -4.53 -6.87 9.39
C HIS A 54 -4.85 -5.42 9.02
N TYR A 55 -6.03 -5.17 8.42
CA TYR A 55 -6.43 -3.83 7.97
C TYR A 55 -6.34 -2.76 9.06
N GLY A 56 -6.78 -3.09 10.28
CA GLY A 56 -6.71 -2.15 11.41
C GLY A 56 -5.29 -1.70 11.76
N ASP A 57 -4.26 -2.53 11.50
CA ASP A 57 -2.87 -2.15 11.71
C ASP A 57 -2.35 -1.26 10.57
N ILE A 58 -2.83 -1.46 9.33
CA ILE A 58 -2.61 -0.51 8.23
C ILE A 58 -3.17 0.86 8.61
N LEU A 59 -4.39 0.92 9.15
CA LEU A 59 -5.04 2.18 9.53
C LEU A 59 -4.30 2.90 10.66
N THR A 60 -3.83 2.18 11.68
CA THR A 60 -3.42 2.78 12.97
C THR A 60 -1.93 2.70 13.30
N LYS A 61 -1.18 1.72 12.77
CA LYS A 61 0.20 1.42 13.21
C LYS A 61 1.25 1.57 12.11
N TYR A 62 0.88 1.28 10.87
CA TYR A 62 1.83 1.24 9.77
C TYR A 62 1.85 2.56 9.00
N ASP A 63 3.07 2.92 8.61
CA ASP A 63 3.39 4.03 7.73
C ASP A 63 3.17 3.61 6.27
N ALA A 64 3.49 4.50 5.31
CA ALA A 64 3.34 4.18 3.89
C ALA A 64 4.17 2.95 3.45
N ILE A 65 5.28 2.69 4.13
CA ILE A 65 6.19 1.58 3.88
C ILE A 65 6.20 0.64 5.08
N LEU A 66 5.89 -0.63 4.86
CA LEU A 66 6.03 -1.69 5.86
C LEU A 66 7.32 -2.47 5.62
N ASP A 67 8.33 -2.21 6.46
CA ASP A 67 9.50 -3.09 6.58
C ASP A 67 9.12 -4.34 7.39
N VAL A 68 8.89 -5.44 6.68
CA VAL A 68 8.47 -6.73 7.23
C VAL A 68 9.52 -7.32 8.17
N CYS A 69 10.80 -7.07 7.95
CA CYS A 69 11.86 -7.55 8.82
C CYS A 69 11.83 -6.83 10.17
N ASN A 70 11.67 -5.51 10.15
CA ASN A 70 11.87 -4.63 11.31
C ASN A 70 10.59 -4.31 12.09
N LYS A 71 9.42 -4.65 11.55
CA LYS A 71 8.13 -4.48 12.25
C LYS A 71 7.63 -5.81 12.81
N GLU A 72 7.02 -5.75 13.98
CA GLU A 72 6.33 -6.89 14.57
C GLU A 72 5.01 -7.11 13.84
N LEU A 73 4.89 -8.28 13.20
CA LEU A 73 3.67 -8.74 12.54
C LEU A 73 3.13 -9.95 13.30
N PRO A 74 1.82 -9.98 13.61
CA PRO A 74 1.24 -11.14 14.24
C PRO A 74 1.27 -12.34 13.28
N SER A 75 1.41 -13.53 13.84
CA SER A 75 1.44 -14.79 13.09
C SER A 75 0.10 -15.51 13.17
N ILE A 76 -0.23 -16.29 12.15
CA ILE A 76 -1.46 -17.09 12.12
C ILE A 76 -1.23 -18.38 12.91
N ILE A 77 -2.06 -18.62 13.93
CA ILE A 77 -1.92 -19.77 14.83
C ILE A 77 -2.01 -21.08 14.04
N GLY A 78 -0.99 -21.92 14.14
CA GLY A 78 -0.94 -23.25 13.51
C GLY A 78 -0.87 -23.24 11.99
N SER A 79 -0.57 -22.09 11.37
CA SER A 79 -0.46 -21.96 9.92
C SER A 79 0.75 -22.67 9.34
N THR A 80 0.60 -23.14 8.10
CA THR A 80 1.69 -23.57 7.24
C THR A 80 1.69 -22.78 5.92
N ILE A 81 2.83 -22.71 5.24
CA ILE A 81 2.92 -22.01 3.94
C ILE A 81 1.93 -22.58 2.92
N SER A 82 1.72 -23.90 2.91
CA SER A 82 0.81 -24.58 1.99
C SER A 82 -0.63 -24.10 2.07
N ASP A 83 -1.08 -23.64 3.24
CA ASP A 83 -2.43 -23.13 3.44
C ASP A 83 -2.66 -21.80 2.69
N PHE A 84 -1.58 -21.11 2.32
CA PHE A 84 -1.61 -19.74 1.79
C PHE A 84 -0.76 -19.54 0.53
N ALA A 85 -0.44 -20.61 -0.21
CA ALA A 85 0.49 -20.55 -1.34
C ALA A 85 0.09 -19.51 -2.42
N ASP A 86 -1.21 -19.25 -2.61
CA ASP A 86 -1.75 -18.27 -3.58
C ASP A 86 -2.07 -16.89 -2.98
N ALA A 87 -1.76 -16.69 -1.70
CA ALA A 87 -1.97 -15.45 -0.94
C ALA A 87 -0.66 -14.81 -0.46
N LEU A 88 0.49 -15.45 -0.71
CA LEU A 88 1.80 -14.93 -0.32
C LEU A 88 2.09 -13.59 -1.01
N LEU A 89 2.45 -12.61 -0.18
CA LEU A 89 2.88 -11.30 -0.61
C LEU A 89 4.33 -11.34 -1.11
N SER A 90 4.63 -10.40 -2.00
CA SER A 90 5.95 -10.20 -2.59
C SER A 90 6.43 -8.76 -2.39
N GLU A 91 7.74 -8.57 -2.55
CA GLU A 91 8.37 -7.24 -2.53
C GLU A 91 7.66 -6.25 -3.45
N GLY A 92 7.22 -5.12 -2.88
CA GLY A 92 6.55 -4.04 -3.60
C GLY A 92 5.05 -4.24 -3.81
N ASP A 93 4.45 -5.30 -3.27
CA ASP A 93 2.99 -5.39 -3.22
C ASP A 93 2.41 -4.21 -2.41
N ILE A 94 1.28 -3.70 -2.89
CA ILE A 94 0.51 -2.69 -2.16
C ILE A 94 -0.68 -3.36 -1.49
N VAL A 95 -0.78 -3.25 -0.18
CA VAL A 95 -1.90 -3.78 0.61
C VAL A 95 -2.76 -2.61 1.08
N PHE A 96 -3.98 -2.53 0.57
CA PHE A 96 -4.98 -1.53 0.94
C PHE A 96 -5.83 -2.03 2.11
N ALA A 97 -6.15 -1.16 3.06
CA ALA A 97 -7.30 -1.33 3.94
C ALA A 97 -8.56 -0.92 3.17
N ASP A 98 -9.43 -1.88 2.87
CA ASP A 98 -10.60 -1.63 2.01
C ASP A 98 -11.80 -1.07 2.77
N ALA A 99 -11.77 -1.12 4.11
CA ALA A 99 -12.83 -0.64 4.99
C ALA A 99 -12.25 0.13 6.18
N ALA A 100 -12.97 1.16 6.62
CA ALA A 100 -12.67 1.98 7.79
C ALA A 100 -13.95 2.59 8.38
N GLU A 101 -13.88 3.03 9.63
CA GLU A 101 -14.97 3.73 10.31
C GLU A 101 -15.05 5.22 9.96
N ASP A 102 -14.04 5.74 9.26
CA ASP A 102 -13.90 7.14 8.88
C ASP A 102 -13.44 7.28 7.41
N SER A 103 -12.99 8.48 7.03
CA SER A 103 -12.51 8.74 5.67
C SER A 103 -11.19 8.07 5.33
N THR A 104 -10.54 7.29 6.21
CA THR A 104 -9.23 6.66 5.92
C THR A 104 -9.31 5.43 5.02
N VAL A 105 -10.50 5.07 4.52
CA VAL A 105 -10.70 3.99 3.54
C VAL A 105 -9.71 4.11 2.38
N GLY A 106 -9.06 3.01 2.03
CA GLY A 106 -8.07 2.96 0.97
C GLY A 106 -6.68 3.44 1.36
N LYS A 107 -6.41 3.72 2.65
CA LYS A 107 -5.03 3.78 3.17
C LYS A 107 -4.32 2.47 2.85
N ALA A 108 -3.06 2.54 2.47
CA ALA A 108 -2.31 1.38 2.01
C ALA A 108 -0.88 1.36 2.54
N ILE A 109 -0.24 0.21 2.39
CA ILE A 109 1.19 0.04 2.65
C ILE A 109 1.86 -0.61 1.46
N GLU A 110 3.10 -0.21 1.20
CA GLU A 110 4.02 -0.96 0.34
C GLU A 110 4.85 -1.91 1.21
N VAL A 111 4.77 -3.22 0.94
CA VAL A 111 5.48 -4.22 1.73
C VAL A 111 6.88 -4.47 1.18
N ARG A 112 7.87 -4.41 2.07
CA ARG A 112 9.30 -4.51 1.73
C ARG A 112 10.08 -5.29 2.78
N ASN A 113 11.27 -5.72 2.39
CA ASN A 113 12.30 -6.33 3.23
C ASN A 113 11.82 -7.58 3.97
N PHE A 114 11.34 -8.58 3.23
CA PHE A 114 10.77 -9.81 3.82
C PHE A 114 11.80 -10.67 4.57
N LYS A 115 13.06 -10.71 4.09
CA LYS A 115 14.15 -11.56 4.63
C LYS A 115 13.73 -13.01 4.93
N GLY A 116 12.99 -13.63 4.01
CA GLY A 116 12.54 -15.02 4.12
C GLY A 116 11.29 -15.23 5.01
N LYS A 117 10.69 -14.17 5.54
CA LYS A 117 9.38 -14.25 6.22
C LYS A 117 8.27 -14.50 5.20
N ASN A 118 7.32 -15.36 5.54
CA ASN A 118 6.11 -15.57 4.74
C ASN A 118 5.02 -14.64 5.27
N VAL A 119 4.49 -13.77 4.42
CA VAL A 119 3.47 -12.80 4.83
C VAL A 119 2.28 -12.86 3.89
N VAL A 120 1.09 -12.78 4.46
CA VAL A 120 -0.20 -12.69 3.77
C VAL A 120 -0.97 -11.48 4.29
N SER A 121 -2.05 -11.11 3.61
CA SER A 121 -2.98 -10.10 4.12
C SER A 121 -4.34 -10.71 4.46
N GLY A 122 -4.95 -10.18 5.52
CA GLY A 122 -6.17 -10.73 6.11
C GLY A 122 -7.44 -9.98 5.76
N LEU A 123 -8.44 -10.11 6.63
CA LEU A 123 -9.77 -9.53 6.43
C LEU A 123 -9.70 -8.01 6.19
N HIS A 124 -10.59 -7.51 5.33
CA HIS A 124 -10.69 -6.10 4.93
C HIS A 124 -9.41 -5.53 4.29
N THR A 125 -8.69 -6.38 3.56
CA THR A 125 -7.55 -5.96 2.75
C THR A 125 -7.73 -6.31 1.28
N ILE A 126 -7.14 -5.50 0.41
CA ILE A 126 -7.03 -5.74 -1.02
C ILE A 126 -5.56 -5.61 -1.41
N VAL A 127 -5.01 -6.62 -2.09
CA VAL A 127 -3.64 -6.59 -2.60
C VAL A 127 -3.64 -6.13 -4.06
N ALA A 128 -2.74 -5.21 -4.38
CA ALA A 128 -2.38 -4.81 -5.73
C ALA A 128 -0.89 -5.07 -5.95
N ARG A 129 -0.56 -6.05 -6.79
CA ARG A 129 0.80 -6.41 -7.17
C ARG A 129 1.20 -5.66 -8.44
N PRO A 130 2.19 -4.76 -8.43
CA PRO A 130 2.60 -4.07 -9.65
C PRO A 130 3.01 -5.05 -10.75
N LYS A 131 2.46 -4.87 -11.97
CA LYS A 131 2.82 -5.64 -13.18
C LYS A 131 3.93 -4.96 -14.00
N VAL A 132 4.22 -3.72 -13.66
CA VAL A 132 5.24 -2.88 -14.29
C VAL A 132 6.22 -2.43 -13.22
N SER A 133 7.46 -2.19 -13.61
CA SER A 133 8.49 -1.75 -12.67
C SER A 133 8.19 -0.35 -12.14
N TYR A 134 8.30 -0.22 -10.82
CA TYR A 134 8.28 1.04 -10.09
C TYR A 134 9.52 1.10 -9.20
N ALA A 135 10.02 2.31 -8.97
CA ALA A 135 11.09 2.49 -7.98
C ALA A 135 10.58 2.16 -6.57
N PRO A 136 11.43 1.65 -5.67
CA PRO A 136 11.07 1.42 -4.28
C PRO A 136 10.47 2.65 -3.60
N TYR A 137 9.52 2.41 -2.69
CA TYR A 137 8.82 3.40 -1.87
C TYR A 137 7.86 4.33 -2.61
N TYR A 138 8.05 4.52 -3.91
CA TYR A 138 7.27 5.48 -4.69
C TYR A 138 5.76 5.19 -4.66
N LEU A 139 5.34 3.94 -4.85
CA LEU A 139 3.92 3.60 -4.87
C LEU A 139 3.29 3.73 -3.48
N GLY A 140 4.00 3.30 -2.43
CA GLY A 140 3.57 3.48 -1.04
C GLY A 140 3.24 4.94 -0.73
N TYR A 141 4.13 5.88 -1.10
CA TYR A 141 3.88 7.31 -0.90
C TYR A 141 2.84 7.89 -1.85
N LEU A 142 2.84 7.51 -3.12
CA LEU A 142 1.87 7.99 -4.10
C LEU A 142 0.43 7.67 -3.68
N ILE A 143 0.18 6.43 -3.28
CA ILE A 143 -1.16 5.92 -2.96
C ILE A 143 -1.70 6.55 -1.67
N ASN A 144 -0.82 6.87 -0.72
CA ASN A 144 -1.21 7.58 0.50
C ASN A 144 -1.25 9.10 0.34
N SER A 145 -0.91 9.65 -0.83
CA SER A 145 -0.99 11.08 -1.07
C SER A 145 -2.44 11.59 -1.08
N THR A 146 -2.65 12.83 -0.65
CA THR A 146 -3.96 13.49 -0.72
C THR A 146 -4.54 13.50 -2.14
N ALA A 147 -3.69 13.63 -3.16
CA ALA A 147 -4.11 13.63 -4.56
C ALA A 147 -4.71 12.28 -5.00
N TYR A 148 -4.14 11.17 -4.52
CA TYR A 148 -4.70 9.85 -4.79
C TYR A 148 -5.93 9.58 -3.92
N HIS A 149 -5.87 9.87 -2.63
CA HIS A 149 -6.98 9.64 -1.70
C HIS A 149 -8.25 10.41 -2.08
N ASN A 150 -8.13 11.62 -2.64
CA ASN A 150 -9.27 12.39 -3.16
C ASN A 150 -10.01 11.68 -4.31
N GLN A 151 -9.37 10.74 -5.02
CA GLN A 151 -10.04 9.90 -6.02
C GLN A 151 -10.89 8.81 -5.37
N ILE A 152 -10.54 8.37 -4.15
CA ILE A 152 -11.22 7.31 -3.41
C ILE A 152 -12.49 7.84 -2.75
N LEU A 153 -12.45 9.04 -2.15
CA LEU A 153 -13.59 9.65 -1.43
C LEU A 153 -14.96 9.50 -2.13
N PRO A 154 -15.13 9.85 -3.42
CA PRO A 154 -16.42 9.72 -4.09
C PRO A 154 -16.79 8.27 -4.47
N LEU A 155 -15.87 7.32 -4.33
CA LEU A 155 -16.05 5.90 -4.67
C LEU A 155 -16.35 5.03 -3.44
N MET A 156 -16.29 5.60 -2.24
CA MET A 156 -16.57 4.92 -0.99
C MET A 156 -18.07 4.58 -0.87
N GLN A 157 -18.36 3.45 -0.24
CA GLN A 157 -19.72 2.93 -0.05
C GLN A 157 -19.93 2.50 1.40
N GLY A 158 -21.14 2.70 1.92
CA GLY A 158 -21.51 2.31 3.29
C GLY A 158 -21.59 3.50 4.25
N THR A 159 -22.55 3.43 5.18
CA THR A 159 -22.96 4.57 6.03
C THR A 159 -22.30 4.57 7.41
N LYS A 160 -22.17 3.40 8.06
CA LYS A 160 -21.51 3.25 9.37
C LYS A 160 -20.05 2.84 9.26
N VAL A 161 -19.77 1.95 8.32
CA VAL A 161 -18.42 1.55 7.93
C VAL A 161 -18.36 1.81 6.44
N SER A 162 -17.43 2.66 6.02
CA SER A 162 -17.21 2.95 4.62
C SER A 162 -16.20 1.96 4.05
N SER A 163 -16.37 1.61 2.79
CA SER A 163 -15.51 0.66 2.08
C SER A 163 -15.29 1.06 0.63
N ILE A 164 -14.22 0.56 0.02
CA ILE A 164 -13.96 0.66 -1.42
C ILE A 164 -13.82 -0.73 -2.04
N SER A 165 -14.54 -0.96 -3.13
CA SER A 165 -14.46 -2.22 -3.86
C SER A 165 -13.19 -2.33 -4.69
N LYS A 166 -12.75 -3.57 -4.96
CA LYS A 166 -11.66 -3.87 -5.90
C LYS A 166 -11.90 -3.28 -7.30
N ALA A 167 -13.16 -3.25 -7.76
CA ALA A 167 -13.52 -2.65 -9.05
C ALA A 167 -13.33 -1.13 -9.06
N ASN A 168 -13.70 -0.44 -7.98
CA ASN A 168 -13.49 0.99 -7.82
C ASN A 168 -12.00 1.33 -7.68
N LEU A 169 -11.23 0.55 -6.91
CA LEU A 169 -9.77 0.73 -6.84
C LEU A 169 -9.11 0.61 -8.23
N LYS A 170 -9.51 -0.38 -9.04
CA LYS A 170 -8.98 -0.55 -10.41
C LYS A 170 -9.25 0.66 -11.32
N SER A 171 -10.31 1.42 -11.07
CA SER A 171 -10.69 2.58 -11.88
C SER A 171 -9.99 3.88 -11.47
N THR A 172 -9.31 3.90 -10.32
CA THR A 172 -8.45 5.02 -9.89
C THR A 172 -7.26 5.20 -10.85
N THR A 173 -6.66 6.39 -10.83
CA THR A 173 -5.57 6.76 -11.73
C THR A 173 -4.29 6.97 -10.94
N VAL A 174 -3.20 6.35 -11.38
CA VAL A 174 -1.85 6.56 -10.89
C VAL A 174 -1.01 7.34 -11.90
N VAL A 175 -0.06 8.10 -11.39
CA VAL A 175 0.92 8.83 -12.19
C VAL A 175 2.23 8.07 -12.28
N PHE A 176 2.86 8.17 -13.44
CA PHE A 176 4.02 7.38 -13.85
C PHE A 176 5.11 8.32 -14.38
N PRO A 177 5.95 8.88 -13.48
CA PRO A 177 7.20 9.55 -13.83
C PRO A 177 8.21 8.56 -14.43
N THR A 178 9.36 9.07 -14.86
CA THR A 178 10.51 8.20 -15.19
C THR A 178 10.99 7.46 -13.94
N LEU A 179 11.59 6.28 -14.10
CA LEU A 179 12.12 5.51 -12.95
C LEU A 179 13.10 6.31 -12.08
N PRO A 180 14.06 7.08 -12.64
CA PRO A 180 14.95 7.91 -11.82
C PRO A 180 14.20 8.97 -10.99
N GLU A 181 13.11 9.53 -11.53
CA GLU A 181 12.30 10.48 -10.77
C GLU A 181 11.48 9.80 -9.67
N GLN A 182 10.95 8.61 -9.95
CA GLN A 182 10.27 7.80 -8.92
C GLN A 182 11.23 7.46 -7.77
N GLU A 183 12.48 7.13 -8.08
CA GLU A 183 13.52 6.83 -7.08
C GLU A 183 13.85 8.06 -6.23
N ALA A 184 14.01 9.24 -6.85
CA ALA A 184 14.24 10.49 -6.14
C ALA A 184 13.07 10.82 -5.18
N ILE A 185 11.82 10.65 -5.63
CA ILE A 185 10.62 10.87 -4.81
C ILE A 185 10.54 9.85 -3.68
N GLY A 186 10.67 8.56 -3.99
CA GLY A 186 10.54 7.47 -3.03
C GLY A 186 11.60 7.56 -1.93
N SER A 187 12.86 7.78 -2.31
CA SER A 187 13.97 7.90 -1.36
C SER A 187 13.81 9.13 -0.46
N PHE A 188 13.43 10.28 -1.02
CA PHE A 188 13.23 11.50 -0.24
C PHE A 188 12.21 11.33 0.89
N PHE A 189 11.04 10.76 0.60
CA PHE A 189 10.03 10.54 1.63
C PHE A 189 10.42 9.44 2.61
N SER A 190 11.11 8.39 2.15
CA SER A 190 11.65 7.34 3.02
C SER A 190 12.67 7.89 4.01
N ASP A 191 13.62 8.70 3.54
CA ASP A 191 14.63 9.34 4.37
C ASP A 191 13.99 10.30 5.38
N LEU A 192 12.96 11.05 4.95
CA LEU A 192 12.22 11.95 5.82
C LEU A 192 11.53 11.18 6.96
N ASP A 193 10.82 10.09 6.66
CA ASP A 193 10.17 9.25 7.67
C ASP A 193 11.19 8.64 8.65
N GLN A 194 12.35 8.22 8.14
CA GLN A 194 13.45 7.72 8.97
C GLN A 194 13.99 8.80 9.92
N LEU A 195 14.21 10.01 9.42
CA LEU A 195 14.67 11.14 10.24
C LEU A 195 13.66 11.52 11.32
N ILE A 196 12.36 11.57 10.98
CA ILE A 196 11.29 11.82 11.96
C ILE A 196 11.29 10.73 13.03
N THR A 197 11.35 9.46 12.62
CA THR A 197 11.39 8.32 13.55
C THR A 197 12.59 8.39 14.49
N LEU A 198 13.78 8.72 13.97
CA LEU A 198 15.00 8.89 14.78
C LEU A 198 14.88 10.06 15.76
N HIS A 199 14.22 11.14 15.36
CA HIS A 199 14.01 12.30 16.21
C HIS A 199 13.02 12.02 17.36
N GLN A 200 11.93 11.31 17.08
CA GLN A 200 10.90 10.96 18.09
C GLN A 200 11.35 9.92 19.12
N ARG A 201 12.46 9.21 18.87
CA ARG A 201 13.06 8.24 19.80
C ARG A 201 14.06 8.87 20.77
N LYS A 202 14.32 10.18 20.66
CA LYS A 202 15.09 10.96 21.65
C LYS A 202 14.18 11.46 22.75
#